data_AF-A0A2H9TDK3-F1
#
_entry.id   AF-A0A2H9TDK3-F1
#
_cell.length_a   1.000
_cell.length_b   1.000
_cell.length_c   1.000
_cell.angle_alpha   90.00
_cell.angle_beta   90.00
_cell.angle_gamma   90.00
#
_symmetry.space_group_name_H-M   'P 1'
#
loop_
_entity.id
_entity.type
_entity.pdbx_description
1 polymer ?
#
loop_
_entity_poly.entity_id
_entity_poly.type
_entity_poly.pdbx_seq_one_letter_code
_entity_poly.pdbx_strand_id
1 'polypeptide(L)'
;AAPVDKNNYKFAKEFKKIAEVKMLDKMKARFVIIDSSELMFMLLDDEKFHPNYDVGVWINTEFFAQTLEQLFELAWKDMKTVK
;
A
#
# COMPACT_ATOMS: atom_id res chain seq x y z
N ALA A 1 0.48 1.69 -7.60
CA ALA A 1 1.17 0.57 -6.93
C ALA A 1 1.44 -0.49 -7.99
N ALA A 2 2.68 -0.99 -8.04
CA ALA A 2 3.09 -1.91 -9.10
C ALA A 2 2.54 -3.33 -8.85
N PRO A 3 1.87 -3.97 -9.83
CA PRO A 3 1.53 -5.39 -9.75
C PRO A 3 2.80 -6.24 -9.66
N VAL A 4 2.76 -7.35 -8.91
CA VAL A 4 3.92 -8.25 -8.82
C VAL A 4 4.06 -9.04 -10.13
N ASP A 5 5.18 -8.82 -10.82
CA ASP A 5 5.52 -9.41 -12.12
C ASP A 5 6.93 -10.02 -12.11
N LYS A 6 7.39 -10.54 -13.25
CA LYS A 6 8.73 -11.15 -13.36
C LYS A 6 9.88 -10.18 -13.02
N ASN A 7 9.68 -8.88 -13.19
CA ASN A 7 10.71 -7.86 -12.99
C ASN A 7 10.87 -7.51 -11.51
N ASN A 8 9.78 -7.52 -10.73
CA ASN A 8 9.80 -7.13 -9.33
C ASN A 8 9.61 -8.30 -8.32
N TYR A 9 9.34 -9.52 -8.80
CA TYR A 9 9.12 -10.70 -7.96
C TYR A 9 10.27 -11.00 -6.99
N LYS A 10 11.52 -10.75 -7.39
CA LYS A 10 12.68 -10.90 -6.50
C LYS A 10 12.55 -10.02 -5.25
N PHE A 11 12.15 -8.77 -5.42
CA PHE A 11 11.97 -7.83 -4.30
C PHE A 11 10.80 -8.26 -3.42
N ALA A 12 9.68 -8.68 -4.02
CA ALA A 12 8.54 -9.18 -3.27
C ALA A 12 8.91 -10.39 -2.36
N LYS A 13 9.79 -11.28 -2.84
CA LYS A 13 10.32 -12.39 -2.02
C LYS A 13 11.23 -11.96 -0.88
N GLU A 14 12.05 -10.94 -1.09
CA GLU A 14 12.90 -10.40 -0.03
C GLU A 14 12.06 -9.76 1.08
N PHE A 15 11.04 -8.97 0.72
CA PHE A 15 10.12 -8.37 1.70
C PHE A 15 9.31 -9.41 2.48
N LYS A 16 8.94 -10.53 1.85
CA LYS A 16 8.24 -11.64 2.51
C LYS A 16 8.99 -12.23 3.72
N LYS A 17 10.31 -11.99 3.83
CA LYS A 17 11.11 -12.44 4.98
C LYS A 17 10.82 -11.65 6.27
N ILE A 18 10.30 -10.43 6.14
CA ILE A 18 10.09 -9.51 7.27
C ILE A 18 8.64 -9.02 7.41
N ALA A 19 7.80 -9.25 6.41
CA ALA A 19 6.40 -8.84 6.41
C ALA A 19 5.54 -9.76 5.55
N GLU A 20 4.23 -9.80 5.80
CA GLU A 20 3.28 -10.41 4.87
C GLU A 20 3.14 -9.53 3.63
N VAL A 21 3.31 -10.16 2.46
CA VAL A 21 3.20 -9.46 1.16
C VAL A 21 2.11 -10.10 0.33
N LYS A 22 1.14 -9.29 -0.08
CA LYS A 22 0.04 -9.68 -0.96
C LYS A 22 0.03 -8.84 -2.23
N MET A 23 -0.47 -9.44 -3.30
CA MET A 23 -0.64 -8.82 -4.60
C MET A 23 -1.95 -8.04 -4.64
N LEU A 24 -1.84 -6.77 -5.03
CA LEU A 24 -2.98 -5.91 -5.32
C LEU A 24 -3.17 -5.85 -6.83
N ASP A 25 -4.20 -6.54 -7.36
CA ASP A 25 -4.45 -6.71 -8.79
C ASP A 25 -5.62 -5.87 -9.32
N LYS A 26 -6.57 -5.47 -8.46
CA LYS A 26 -7.82 -4.81 -8.87
C LYS A 26 -7.94 -3.33 -8.48
N MET A 27 -7.00 -2.82 -7.70
CA MET A 27 -7.06 -1.46 -7.16
C MET A 27 -5.68 -0.81 -7.23
N LYS A 28 -5.65 0.49 -7.54
CA LYS A 28 -4.46 1.31 -7.29
C LYS A 28 -4.65 2.00 -5.95
N ALA A 29 -3.76 1.73 -5.01
CA ALA A 29 -3.72 2.37 -3.70
C ALA A 29 -2.27 2.71 -3.34
N ARG A 30 -2.04 3.90 -2.80
CA ARG A 30 -0.74 4.33 -2.30
C ARG A 30 -0.95 5.03 -0.97
N PHE A 31 -1.03 4.24 0.08
CA PHE A 31 -1.13 4.75 1.44
C PHE A 31 -0.40 3.84 2.42
N VAL A 32 -0.11 4.37 3.60
CA VAL A 32 0.47 3.65 4.74
C VAL A 32 -0.33 4.03 5.97
N ILE A 33 -0.72 3.03 6.76
CA ILE A 33 -1.31 3.21 8.09
C ILE A 33 -0.24 2.85 9.11
N ILE A 34 -0.05 3.68 10.13
CA ILE A 34 0.96 3.49 11.17
C ILE A 34 0.24 3.46 12.51
N ASP A 35 0.43 2.36 13.24
CA ASP A 35 -0.05 2.13 14.61
C ASP A 35 -1.52 2.50 14.85
N SER A 36 -2.36 2.35 13.81
CA SER A 36 -3.78 2.73 13.83
C SER A 36 -4.05 4.22 14.18
N SER A 37 -3.04 5.10 14.15
CA SER A 37 -3.15 6.51 14.53
C SER A 37 -2.79 7.49 13.42
N GLU A 38 -1.92 7.08 12.50
CA GLU A 38 -1.43 7.94 11.43
C GLU A 38 -1.66 7.32 10.05
N LEU A 39 -1.87 8.19 9.07
CA LEU A 39 -2.06 7.83 7.68
C LEU A 39 -1.22 8.73 6.79
N MET A 40 -0.43 8.13 5.90
CA MET A 40 0.14 8.82 4.76
C MET A 40 -0.61 8.39 3.50
N PHE A 41 -1.09 9.34 2.70
CA PHE A 41 -1.76 9.08 1.43
C PHE A 41 -1.07 9.82 0.29
N MET A 42 -0.72 9.11 -0.79
CA MET A 42 -0.11 9.72 -1.97
C MET A 42 -1.21 10.18 -2.94
N LEU A 43 -1.12 11.42 -3.40
CA LEU A 43 -2.18 12.05 -4.19
C LEU A 43 -2.11 11.71 -5.68
N LEU A 44 -0.94 11.30 -6.18
CA LEU A 44 -0.68 11.12 -7.59
C LEU A 44 -0.51 9.64 -7.98
N ASP A 45 -0.99 9.30 -9.18
CA ASP A 45 -0.85 7.98 -9.81
C ASP A 45 0.60 7.74 -10.25
N ASP A 46 1.21 6.65 -9.79
CA ASP A 46 2.63 6.33 -9.97
C ASP A 46 3.07 6.14 -11.43
N GLU A 47 2.13 6.01 -12.36
CA GLU A 47 2.42 5.84 -13.79
C GLU A 47 2.62 7.16 -14.55
N LYS A 48 2.19 8.31 -14.02
CA LYS A 48 2.04 9.55 -14.82
C LYS A 48 2.90 10.74 -14.38
N PHE A 49 3.71 10.62 -13.33
CA PHE A 49 4.52 11.75 -12.85
C PHE A 49 6.01 11.41 -12.73
N HIS A 50 6.84 12.43 -12.91
CA HIS A 50 8.27 12.32 -12.64
C HIS A 50 8.49 12.31 -11.12
N PRO A 51 9.28 11.37 -10.54
CA PRO A 51 9.40 11.15 -9.09
C PRO A 51 9.57 12.40 -8.22
N ASN A 52 10.20 13.45 -8.76
CA ASN A 52 10.39 14.73 -8.08
C ASN A 52 9.11 15.55 -7.82
N TYR A 53 7.96 15.16 -8.37
CA TYR A 53 6.68 15.85 -8.18
C TYR A 53 5.66 15.04 -7.39
N ASP A 54 6.07 13.91 -6.79
CA ASP A 54 5.18 13.14 -5.94
C ASP A 54 4.80 13.95 -4.70
N VAL A 55 3.51 13.93 -4.34
CA VAL A 55 3.00 14.64 -3.17
C VAL A 55 2.16 13.68 -2.35
N GLY A 56 2.44 13.64 -1.05
CA GLY A 56 1.66 12.91 -0.07
C GLY A 56 1.09 13.84 1.00
N VAL A 57 -0.05 13.45 1.56
CA VAL A 57 -0.64 14.10 2.74
C VAL A 57 -0.42 13.17 3.93
N TRP A 58 0.15 13.71 5.00
CA TRP A 58 0.26 13.04 6.29
C TRP A 58 -0.87 13.52 7.21
N ILE A 59 -1.61 12.59 7.78
CA ILE A 59 -2.74 12.84 8.66
C ILE A 59 -2.47 12.10 9.97
N ASN A 60 -2.49 12.84 11.08
CA ASN A 60 -2.38 12.28 12.42
C ASN A 60 -3.76 12.40 13.09
N THR A 61 -4.56 11.34 12.97
CA THR A 61 -5.92 11.26 13.52
C THR A 61 -6.33 9.80 13.60
N GLU A 62 -6.47 9.31 14.84
CA GLU A 62 -6.83 7.93 15.15
C GLU A 62 -8.14 7.50 14.49
N PHE A 63 -9.18 8.33 14.61
CA PHE A 63 -10.51 8.00 14.07
C PHE A 63 -10.48 7.68 12.57
N PHE A 64 -9.72 8.45 11.80
CA PHE A 64 -9.63 8.27 10.36
C PHE A 64 -8.72 7.10 9.98
N ALA A 65 -7.55 6.99 10.65
CA ALA A 65 -6.62 5.88 10.44
C ALA A 65 -7.28 4.52 10.73
N GLN A 66 -8.00 4.40 11.86
CA GLN A 66 -8.73 3.18 12.23
C GLN A 66 -9.84 2.84 11.23
N THR A 67 -10.59 3.84 10.75
CA THR A 67 -11.64 3.61 9.75
C THR A 67 -11.03 3.04 8.45
N LEU A 68 -9.93 3.62 7.98
CA LEU A 68 -9.24 3.12 6.79
C LEU A 68 -8.56 1.76 7.02
N GLU A 69 -8.06 1.49 8.22
CA GLU A 69 -7.50 0.19 8.60
C GLU A 69 -8.56 -0.90 8.52
N GLN A 70 -9.76 -0.66 9.05
CA GLN A 70 -10.87 -1.61 8.95
C GLN A 70 -11.24 -1.88 7.48
N LEU A 71 -11.25 -0.86 6.62
CA LEU A 71 -11.47 -1.03 5.19
C LEU A 71 -10.34 -1.82 4.52
N PHE A 72 -9.09 -1.55 4.91
CA PHE A 72 -7.93 -2.29 4.44
C PHE A 72 -8.01 -3.77 4.84
N GLU A 73 -8.35 -4.08 6.09
CA GLU A 73 -8.46 -5.46 6.59
C GLU A 73 -9.56 -6.26 5.88
N LEU A 74 -10.66 -5.61 5.50
CA LEU A 74 -11.69 -6.23 4.67
C LEU A 74 -11.15 -6.59 3.28
N ALA A 75 -10.44 -5.66 2.63
CA ALA A 75 -9.84 -5.90 1.33
C ALA A 75 -8.69 -6.94 1.41
N TRP A 76 -7.90 -6.91 2.48
CA TRP A 76 -6.71 -7.74 2.69
C TRP A 76 -7.03 -9.24 2.67
N LYS A 77 -8.21 -9.61 3.18
CA LYS A 77 -8.70 -11.01 3.19
C LYS A 77 -8.83 -11.59 1.78
N ASP A 78 -9.19 -10.78 0.80
CA ASP A 78 -9.40 -11.21 -0.59
C ASP A 78 -8.14 -11.09 -1.45
N MET A 79 -7.07 -10.49 -0.94
CA MET A 79 -5.81 -10.32 -1.68
C MET A 79 -5.01 -11.62 -1.76
N LYS A 80 -4.34 -11.84 -2.90
CA LYS A 80 -3.55 -13.04 -3.15
C LYS A 80 -2.16 -12.93 -2.53
N THR A 81 -1.76 -13.90 -1.71
CA THR A 81 -0.40 -13.95 -1.15
C THR A 81 0.64 -14.20 -2.24
N VAL A 82 1.77 -13.49 -2.15
CA VAL A 82 2.94 -13.76 -3.01
C VAL A 82 3.51 -15.13 -2.64
N LYS A 83 3.57 -16.05 -3.61
CA LYS A 83 4.13 -17.40 -3.41
C LYS A 83 5.64 -17.35 -3.23
#